data_AF-A0A0F8HUU4-F1
#
_entry.id   AF-A0A0F8HUU4-F1
#
_cell.length_a   1.000
_cell.length_b   1.000
_cell.length_c   1.000
_cell.angle_alpha   90.00
_cell.angle_beta   90.00
_cell.angle_gamma   90.00
#
_symmetry.space_group_name_H-M   'P 1'
#
loop_
_entity.id
_entity.type
_entity.pdbx_description
1 polymer ?
#
loop_
_entity_poly.entity_id
_entity_poly.type
_entity_poly.pdbx_seq_one_letter_code
_entity_poly.pdbx_strand_id
1 'polypeptide(L)'
;MSAIEWAEKYRPRTLGDVVGNRKAVQDLRKWAEEWQSGIPEKRAVILYGPAGIGKTSSAHALAGDMEWEVIELNASDQRTAGVIEKIAGSAASMNTFFGGKRLIILDEADNLHGTADRGGMRAISGIIKSTLQPIILIANDIYGLTPTVRNICLEIKFGSVQSLSLIHI
;
A
#
# COMPACT_ATOMS: atom_id res chain seq x y z
N MET A 1 11.92 -5.97 -26.02
CA MET A 1 11.07 -5.57 -24.89
C MET A 1 11.71 -6.09 -23.60
N SER A 2 11.88 -5.23 -22.60
CA SER A 2 12.51 -5.60 -21.31
C SER A 2 11.54 -6.30 -20.36
N ALA A 3 12.03 -7.06 -19.39
CA ALA A 3 11.17 -7.69 -18.38
C ALA A 3 10.33 -6.67 -17.58
N ILE A 4 10.83 -5.44 -17.45
CA ILE A 4 10.14 -4.31 -16.83
C ILE A 4 8.95 -3.86 -17.68
N GLU A 5 9.11 -3.77 -19.01
CA GLU A 5 8.01 -3.43 -19.93
C GLU A 5 6.91 -4.51 -19.93
N TRP A 6 7.27 -5.78 -19.79
CA TRP A 6 6.30 -6.87 -19.66
C TRP A 6 5.55 -6.81 -18.33
N ALA A 7 6.25 -6.61 -17.22
CA ALA A 7 5.61 -6.49 -15.90
C ALA A 7 4.59 -5.33 -15.84
N GLU A 8 4.89 -4.21 -16.50
CA GLU A 8 3.98 -3.06 -16.56
C GLU A 8 2.79 -3.32 -17.49
N LYS A 9 3.03 -3.93 -18.66
CA LYS A 9 1.98 -4.24 -19.64
C LYS A 9 0.93 -5.23 -19.10
N TYR A 10 1.35 -6.17 -18.25
CA TYR A 10 0.49 -7.20 -17.67
C TYR A 10 0.16 -6.95 -16.20
N ARG A 11 0.39 -5.73 -15.69
CA ARG A 11 -0.01 -5.36 -14.33
C ARG A 11 -1.54 -5.54 -14.19
N PRO A 12 -2.00 -6.33 -13.20
CA PRO A 12 -3.42 -6.45 -12.87
C PRO A 12 -4.10 -5.09 -12.78
N ARG A 13 -5.23 -4.93 -13.47
CA ARG A 13 -6.04 -3.71 -13.42
C ARG A 13 -7.11 -3.79 -12.34
N THR A 14 -7.53 -5.01 -12.03
CA THR A 14 -8.50 -5.32 -10.97
C THR A 14 -7.90 -6.31 -10.00
N LEU A 15 -8.37 -6.34 -8.75
CA LEU A 15 -7.92 -7.37 -7.81
C LEU A 15 -8.34 -8.78 -8.27
N GLY A 16 -9.36 -8.89 -9.11
CA GLY A 16 -9.78 -10.15 -9.73
C GLY A 16 -8.73 -10.77 -10.65
N ASP A 17 -7.85 -9.93 -11.22
CA ASP A 17 -6.78 -10.37 -12.13
C ASP A 17 -5.50 -10.80 -11.39
N VAL A 18 -5.44 -10.63 -10.06
CA VAL A 18 -4.28 -11.01 -9.26
C VAL A 18 -4.22 -12.54 -9.11
N VAL A 19 -3.18 -13.14 -9.68
CA VAL A 19 -2.95 -14.60 -9.59
C VAL A 19 -2.31 -14.97 -8.25
N GLY A 20 -2.89 -15.94 -7.56
CA GLY A 20 -2.42 -16.39 -6.25
C GLY A 20 -2.84 -15.46 -5.10
N ASN A 21 -2.35 -15.72 -3.88
CA ASN A 21 -2.60 -14.86 -2.70
C ASN A 21 -4.09 -14.53 -2.43
N ARG A 22 -5.03 -15.42 -2.78
CA ARG A 22 -6.49 -15.18 -2.71
C ARG A 22 -6.96 -14.60 -1.38
N LYS A 23 -6.47 -15.16 -0.27
CA LYS A 23 -6.81 -14.66 1.07
C LYS A 23 -6.34 -13.21 1.28
N ALA A 24 -5.10 -12.91 0.90
CA ALA A 24 -4.55 -11.57 1.02
C ALA A 24 -5.29 -10.55 0.15
N VAL A 25 -5.66 -10.94 -1.07
CA VAL A 25 -6.48 -10.14 -1.98
C VAL A 25 -7.86 -9.88 -1.40
N GLN A 26 -8.50 -10.90 -0.81
CA GLN A 26 -9.80 -10.76 -0.15
C GLN A 26 -9.73 -9.86 1.09
N ASP A 27 -8.73 -10.05 1.94
CA ASP A 27 -8.52 -9.23 3.15
C ASP A 27 -8.26 -7.75 2.76
N LEU A 28 -7.52 -7.52 1.66
CA LEU A 28 -7.26 -6.19 1.11
C LEU A 28 -8.53 -5.52 0.55
N ARG A 29 -9.34 -6.27 -0.20
CA ARG A 29 -10.64 -5.79 -0.71
C ARG A 29 -11.56 -5.40 0.44
N LYS A 30 -11.71 -6.27 1.44
CA LYS A 30 -12.58 -6.02 2.59
C LYS A 30 -12.19 -4.72 3.31
N TRP A 31 -10.89 -4.52 3.54
CA TRP A 31 -10.40 -3.28 4.16
C TRP A 31 -10.77 -2.03 3.33
N ALA A 32 -10.75 -2.11 2.01
CA ALA A 32 -11.15 -0.99 1.15
C ALA A 32 -12.66 -0.72 1.17
N GLU A 33 -13.48 -1.76 1.26
CA GLU A 33 -14.94 -1.65 1.42
C GLU A 33 -15.30 -0.98 2.76
N GLU A 34 -14.55 -1.27 3.83
CA GLU A 34 -14.71 -0.56 5.12
C GLU A 34 -14.44 0.94 4.98
N TRP A 35 -13.46 1.33 4.16
CA TRP A 35 -13.22 2.74 3.83
C TRP A 35 -14.40 3.35 3.07
N GLN A 36 -15.03 2.66 2.12
CA GLN A 36 -16.22 3.18 1.44
C GLN A 36 -17.38 3.43 2.42
N SER A 37 -17.47 2.63 3.49
CA SER A 37 -18.50 2.75 4.53
C SER A 37 -18.17 3.79 5.61
N GLY A 38 -16.93 4.30 5.67
CA GLY A 38 -16.50 5.26 6.69
C GLY A 38 -14.99 5.30 6.89
N ILE A 39 -14.56 5.69 8.08
CA ILE A 39 -13.14 5.62 8.47
C ILE A 39 -12.96 4.35 9.30
N PRO A 40 -12.20 3.34 8.83
CA PRO A 40 -12.00 2.10 9.57
C PRO A 40 -11.10 2.32 10.79
N GLU A 41 -11.14 1.37 11.73
CA GLU A 41 -10.25 1.35 12.88
C GLU A 41 -8.78 1.25 12.44
N LYS A 42 -8.49 0.35 11.50
CA LYS A 42 -7.19 0.23 10.85
C LYS A 42 -7.17 1.06 9.57
N ARG A 43 -6.68 2.29 9.67
CA ARG A 43 -6.60 3.22 8.53
C ARG A 43 -5.50 2.87 7.52
N ALA A 44 -4.59 1.97 7.88
CA ALA A 44 -3.51 1.55 7.01
C ALA A 44 -3.39 0.02 6.95
N VAL A 45 -2.93 -0.46 5.79
CA VAL A 45 -2.56 -1.86 5.58
C VAL A 45 -1.06 -1.96 5.32
N ILE A 46 -0.43 -3.01 5.84
CA ILE A 46 0.93 -3.42 5.48
C ILE A 46 0.82 -4.63 4.54
N LEU A 47 1.27 -4.46 3.30
CA LEU A 47 1.49 -5.57 2.37
C LEU A 47 2.95 -6.02 2.49
N TYR A 48 3.17 -7.27 2.91
CA TYR A 48 4.54 -7.76 3.11
C TYR A 48 4.79 -9.16 2.55
N GLY A 49 6.04 -9.41 2.18
CA GLY A 49 6.51 -10.68 1.62
C GLY A 49 7.62 -10.47 0.58
N PRO A 50 8.18 -11.54 0.00
CA PRO A 50 9.26 -11.45 -0.99
C PRO A 50 9.01 -10.48 -2.16
N ALA A 51 10.08 -10.00 -2.81
CA ALA A 51 9.97 -9.22 -4.03
C ALA A 51 9.31 -10.04 -5.16
N GLY A 52 8.58 -9.37 -6.06
CA GLY A 52 8.01 -10.01 -7.25
C GLY A 52 6.74 -10.87 -7.05
N ILE A 53 6.08 -10.79 -5.88
CA ILE A 53 4.86 -11.57 -5.57
C ILE A 53 3.55 -10.80 -5.76
N GLY A 54 3.60 -9.61 -6.36
CA GLY A 54 2.41 -8.82 -6.71
C GLY A 54 1.88 -7.86 -5.64
N LYS A 55 2.69 -7.46 -4.64
CA LYS A 55 2.29 -6.49 -3.59
C LYS A 55 1.88 -5.13 -4.19
N THR A 56 2.80 -4.46 -4.89
CA THR A 56 2.58 -3.16 -5.54
C THR A 56 1.47 -3.26 -6.58
N SER A 57 1.50 -4.31 -7.42
CA SER A 57 0.44 -4.56 -8.40
C SER A 57 -0.96 -4.69 -7.76
N SER A 58 -1.08 -5.37 -6.61
CA SER A 58 -2.36 -5.50 -5.90
C SER A 58 -2.85 -4.19 -5.32
N ALA A 59 -1.94 -3.32 -4.85
CA ALA A 59 -2.30 -1.98 -4.37
C ALA A 59 -2.88 -1.11 -5.51
N HIS A 60 -2.25 -1.11 -6.68
CA HIS A 60 -2.79 -0.40 -7.86
C HIS A 60 -4.11 -1.01 -8.36
N ALA A 61 -4.19 -2.33 -8.40
CA ALA A 61 -5.41 -3.03 -8.79
C ALA A 61 -6.58 -2.73 -7.84
N LEU A 62 -6.32 -2.63 -6.53
CA LEU A 62 -7.31 -2.18 -5.57
C LEU A 62 -7.78 -0.75 -5.85
N ALA A 63 -6.85 0.18 -6.12
CA ALA A 63 -7.22 1.55 -6.45
C ALA A 63 -8.09 1.61 -7.71
N GLY A 64 -7.77 0.80 -8.72
CA GLY A 64 -8.59 0.64 -9.92
C GLY A 64 -10.01 0.16 -9.60
N ASP A 65 -10.14 -0.90 -8.81
CA ASP A 65 -11.44 -1.45 -8.38
C ASP A 65 -12.28 -0.46 -7.58
N MET A 66 -11.63 0.42 -6.82
CA MET A 66 -12.31 1.39 -5.95
C MET A 66 -12.49 2.77 -6.61
N GLU A 67 -11.98 2.95 -7.83
CA GLU A 67 -11.91 4.24 -8.54
C GLU A 67 -11.20 5.33 -7.72
N TRP A 68 -10.16 4.94 -6.98
CA TRP A 68 -9.35 5.86 -6.16
C TRP A 68 -8.16 6.39 -6.94
N GLU A 69 -7.88 7.69 -6.81
CA GLU A 69 -6.62 8.26 -7.30
C GLU A 69 -5.46 7.70 -6.47
N VAL A 70 -4.33 7.37 -7.11
CA VAL A 70 -3.15 6.84 -6.43
C VAL A 70 -2.12 7.95 -6.20
N ILE A 71 -1.65 8.06 -4.96
CA ILE A 71 -0.47 8.85 -4.60
C ILE A 71 0.61 7.88 -4.15
N GLU A 72 1.54 7.55 -5.05
CA GLU A 72 2.63 6.63 -4.78
C GLU A 72 3.91 7.37 -4.38
N LEU A 73 4.51 6.92 -3.28
CA LEU A 73 5.73 7.47 -2.69
C LEU A 73 6.70 6.33 -2.41
N ASN A 74 7.92 6.44 -2.95
CA ASN A 74 9.00 5.56 -2.55
C ASN A 74 9.58 6.05 -1.21
N ALA A 75 9.48 5.23 -0.16
CA ALA A 75 9.88 5.60 1.18
C ALA A 75 11.40 5.70 1.37
N SER A 76 12.21 4.99 0.57
CA SER A 76 13.68 5.04 0.67
C SER A 76 14.26 6.34 0.07
N ASP A 77 13.63 6.86 -0.98
CA ASP A 77 14.05 8.11 -1.65
C ASP A 77 13.42 9.37 -1.05
N GLN A 78 12.23 9.25 -0.44
CA GLN A 78 11.51 10.39 0.13
C GLN A 78 11.87 10.60 1.60
N ARG A 79 12.53 11.73 1.92
CA ARG A 79 12.66 12.16 3.32
C ARG A 79 11.28 12.28 3.96
N THR A 80 11.16 11.85 5.22
CA THR A 80 9.93 11.88 6.04
C THR A 80 9.09 13.16 5.89
N ALA A 81 9.73 14.34 5.83
CA ALA A 81 9.04 15.61 5.67
C ALA A 81 8.27 15.71 4.33
N GLY A 82 8.84 15.23 3.23
CA GLY A 82 8.19 15.23 1.92
C GLY A 82 7.00 14.28 1.86
N VAL A 83 7.08 13.13 2.55
CA VAL A 83 5.95 12.21 2.71
C VAL A 83 4.80 12.90 3.45
N ILE A 84 5.10 13.57 4.57
CA ILE A 84 4.09 14.33 5.33
C ILE A 84 3.45 15.42 4.47
N GLU A 85 4.24 16.21 3.75
CA GLU A 85 3.76 17.33 2.95
C GLU A 85 2.79 16.86 1.86
N LYS A 86 3.14 15.78 1.14
CA LYS A 86 2.25 15.22 0.11
C LYS A 86 0.96 14.66 0.68
N ILE A 87 1.02 13.99 1.84
CA ILE A 87 -0.18 13.45 2.49
C ILE A 87 -1.06 14.59 3.03
N ALA A 88 -0.46 15.64 3.59
CA ALA A 88 -1.18 16.83 4.03
C ALA A 88 -1.83 17.59 2.85
N GLY A 89 -1.13 17.73 1.73
CA GLY A 89 -1.69 18.30 0.49
C GLY A 89 -2.86 17.49 -0.06
N SER A 90 -2.78 16.16 0.04
CA SER A 90 -3.90 15.25 -0.26
C SER A 90 -5.07 15.45 0.72
N ALA A 91 -4.82 15.62 2.02
CA ALA A 91 -5.91 15.93 2.94
C ALA A 91 -6.59 17.28 2.61
N ALA A 92 -5.81 18.30 2.24
CA ALA A 92 -6.32 19.64 1.93
C ALA A 92 -7.18 19.68 0.65
N SER A 93 -6.80 18.95 -0.40
CA SER A 93 -7.53 18.93 -1.68
C SER A 93 -8.83 18.11 -1.65
N MET A 94 -9.08 17.35 -0.57
CA MET A 94 -10.35 16.66 -0.36
C MET A 94 -11.53 17.63 -0.19
N ASN A 95 -11.26 18.89 0.21
CA ASN A 95 -12.28 19.91 0.43
C ASN A 95 -12.70 20.66 -0.84
N THR A 96 -12.13 20.34 -2.01
CA THR A 96 -12.08 21.29 -3.14
C THR A 96 -12.55 20.74 -4.49
N PHE A 97 -13.69 20.03 -4.54
CA PHE A 97 -14.65 19.98 -5.70
C PHE A 97 -15.17 18.59 -6.16
N PHE A 98 -14.56 17.45 -5.86
CA PHE A 98 -15.08 16.12 -6.28
C PHE A 98 -14.64 14.99 -5.32
N GLY A 99 -15.02 15.08 -4.04
CA GLY A 99 -14.47 14.34 -2.88
C GLY A 99 -14.46 12.80 -2.94
N GLY A 100 -13.64 12.23 -3.81
CA GLY A 100 -13.26 10.82 -3.84
C GLY A 100 -12.07 10.52 -2.92
N LYS A 101 -11.93 9.26 -2.54
CA LYS A 101 -10.77 8.81 -1.76
C LYS A 101 -9.55 8.67 -2.67
N ARG A 102 -8.38 8.79 -2.04
CA ARG A 102 -7.09 8.63 -2.70
C ARG A 102 -6.26 7.61 -1.94
N LEU A 103 -5.76 6.61 -2.65
CA LEU A 103 -4.90 5.60 -2.08
C LEU A 103 -3.47 6.12 -1.99
N ILE A 104 -2.98 6.28 -0.78
CA ILE A 104 -1.57 6.61 -0.55
C ILE A 104 -0.79 5.30 -0.47
N ILE A 105 0.18 5.11 -1.36
CA ILE A 105 1.07 3.96 -1.38
C ILE A 105 2.47 4.41 -0.93
N LEU A 106 2.97 3.82 0.15
CA LEU A 106 4.35 3.97 0.62
C LEU A 106 5.11 2.69 0.27
N ASP A 107 5.83 2.69 -0.87
CA ASP A 107 6.63 1.54 -1.29
C ASP A 107 7.99 1.51 -0.57
N GLU A 108 8.55 0.31 -0.39
CA GLU A 108 9.79 0.07 0.34
C GLU A 108 9.83 0.63 1.78
N ALA A 109 8.70 0.56 2.49
CA ALA A 109 8.56 1.13 3.83
C ALA A 109 9.51 0.51 4.87
N ASP A 110 10.03 -0.69 4.62
CA ASP A 110 11.04 -1.36 5.44
C ASP A 110 12.44 -0.74 5.34
N ASN A 111 12.73 0.01 4.28
CA ASN A 111 14.03 0.68 4.08
C ASN A 111 14.18 1.99 4.87
N LEU A 112 13.14 2.44 5.57
CA LEU A 112 13.12 3.68 6.37
C LEU A 112 14.01 3.65 7.64
N HIS A 113 14.74 2.57 7.91
CA HIS A 113 15.55 2.39 9.13
C HIS A 113 17.02 2.86 9.03
N GLY A 114 17.45 3.42 7.89
CA GLY A 114 18.84 3.86 7.67
C GLY A 114 19.27 5.07 8.50
N THR A 115 19.98 4.81 9.61
CA THR A 115 20.88 5.70 10.40
C THR A 115 20.42 7.09 10.88
N ALA A 116 19.23 7.60 10.53
CA ALA A 116 18.73 8.91 11.00
C ALA A 116 17.29 8.91 11.58
N ASP A 117 16.57 7.78 11.60
CA ASP A 117 15.10 7.81 11.44
C ASP A 117 14.21 7.23 12.55
N ARG A 118 14.60 7.33 13.84
CA ARG A 118 13.55 7.23 14.89
C ARG A 118 12.44 8.29 14.70
N GLY A 119 12.73 9.39 14.00
CA GLY A 119 11.76 10.42 13.61
C GLY A 119 10.78 9.95 12.52
N GLY A 120 11.27 9.28 11.47
CA GLY A 120 10.45 8.85 10.32
C GLY A 120 9.32 7.91 10.69
N MET A 121 9.63 6.85 11.44
CA MET A 121 8.63 5.88 11.88
C MET A 121 7.57 6.49 12.83
N ARG A 122 7.97 7.47 13.66
CA ARG A 122 7.03 8.23 14.50
C ARG A 122 6.12 9.12 13.66
N ALA A 123 6.66 9.83 12.68
CA ALA A 123 5.87 10.66 11.77
C ALA A 123 4.84 9.82 10.99
N ILE A 124 5.26 8.69 10.42
CA ILE A 124 4.36 7.76 9.72
C ILE A 124 3.26 7.28 10.66
N SER A 125 3.60 6.90 11.90
CA SER A 125 2.60 6.50 12.88
C SER A 125 1.60 7.62 13.21
N GLY A 126 2.05 8.88 13.23
CA GLY A 126 1.19 10.05 13.41
C GLY A 126 0.25 10.26 12.24
N ILE A 127 0.76 10.15 11.02
CA ILE A 127 -0.01 10.24 9.78
C ILE A 127 -1.08 9.16 9.72
N ILE A 128 -0.74 7.89 9.99
CA ILE A 128 -1.70 6.78 9.95
C ILE A 128 -2.84 7.00 10.94
N LYS A 129 -2.56 7.59 12.12
CA LYS A 129 -3.59 7.84 13.14
C LYS A 129 -4.53 8.98 12.78
N SER A 130 -4.08 9.98 12.03
CA SER A 130 -4.86 11.18 11.71
C SER A 130 -5.43 11.20 10.28
N THR A 131 -4.94 10.34 9.38
CA THR A 131 -5.33 10.32 7.97
C THR A 131 -6.83 10.12 7.78
N LEU A 132 -7.38 10.80 6.77
CA LEU A 132 -8.74 10.56 6.25
C LEU A 132 -8.71 9.81 4.92
N GLN A 133 -7.53 9.35 4.52
CA GLN A 133 -7.28 8.64 3.27
C GLN A 133 -6.70 7.24 3.55
N PRO A 134 -7.06 6.23 2.74
CA PRO A 134 -6.49 4.89 2.83
C PRO A 134 -4.98 4.91 2.56
N ILE A 135 -4.22 4.22 3.41
CA ILE A 135 -2.76 4.09 3.28
C ILE A 135 -2.38 2.62 3.12
N ILE A 136 -1.55 2.31 2.14
CA ILE A 136 -0.87 1.02 2.00
C ILE A 136 0.62 1.24 2.17
N LEU A 137 1.23 0.51 3.10
CA LEU A 137 2.67 0.37 3.24
C LEU A 137 3.08 -0.95 2.59
N ILE A 138 4.08 -0.91 1.72
CA ILE A 138 4.63 -2.11 1.08
C ILE A 138 6.02 -2.35 1.65
N ALA A 139 6.27 -3.57 2.09
CA ALA A 139 7.55 -3.98 2.64
C ALA A 139 7.98 -5.34 2.11
N ASN A 140 9.28 -5.57 1.96
CA ASN A 140 9.80 -6.91 1.72
C ASN A 140 9.96 -7.68 3.04
N ASP A 141 10.44 -6.99 4.08
CA ASP A 141 10.54 -7.50 5.45
C ASP A 141 9.70 -6.67 6.42
N ILE A 142 8.68 -7.31 7.00
CA ILE A 142 7.83 -6.69 8.01
C ILE A 142 8.60 -6.31 9.29
N TYR A 143 9.73 -6.96 9.60
CA TYR A 143 10.56 -6.59 10.75
C TYR A 143 11.36 -5.31 10.51
N GLY A 144 11.45 -4.85 9.26
CA GLY A 144 11.90 -3.50 8.91
C GLY A 144 10.89 -2.41 9.30
N LEU A 145 9.75 -2.74 9.89
CA LEU A 145 8.77 -1.79 10.44
C LEU A 145 8.74 -1.87 11.97
N THR A 146 8.68 -0.71 12.62
CA THR A 146 8.60 -0.64 14.08
C THR A 146 7.32 -1.31 14.60
N PRO A 147 7.33 -1.92 15.80
CA PRO A 147 6.12 -2.48 16.40
C PRO A 147 4.97 -1.47 16.51
N THR A 148 5.27 -0.19 16.69
CA THR A 148 4.27 0.88 16.73
C THR A 148 3.48 1.00 15.42
N VAL A 149 4.16 0.96 14.27
CA VAL A 149 3.52 1.02 12.96
C VAL A 149 2.73 -0.27 12.72
N ARG A 150 3.32 -1.43 13.01
CA ARG A 150 2.66 -2.73 12.86
C ARG A 150 1.36 -2.84 13.65
N ASN A 151 1.37 -2.44 14.92
CA ASN A 151 0.19 -2.52 15.80
C ASN A 151 -0.99 -1.64 15.35
N ILE A 152 -0.76 -0.58 14.57
CA ILE A 152 -1.81 0.32 14.09
C ILE A 152 -2.27 0.03 12.66
N CYS A 153 -1.64 -0.94 11.99
CA CYS A 153 -2.00 -1.36 10.64
C CYS A 153 -2.69 -2.73 10.64
N LEU A 154 -3.39 -3.04 9.57
CA LEU A 154 -3.77 -4.41 9.22
C LEU A 154 -2.60 -5.07 8.47
N GLU A 155 -2.07 -6.18 8.99
CA GLU A 155 -0.98 -6.91 8.34
C GLU A 155 -1.52 -7.94 7.34
N ILE A 156 -1.10 -7.84 6.08
CA ILE A 156 -1.48 -8.77 5.01
C ILE A 156 -0.23 -9.38 4.39
N LYS A 157 -0.06 -10.69 4.60
CA LYS A 157 1.07 -11.45 4.06
C LYS A 157 0.78 -11.89 2.64
N PHE A 158 1.69 -11.56 1.73
CA PHE A 158 1.78 -12.15 0.41
C PHE A 158 2.82 -13.29 0.43
N GLY A 159 2.41 -14.47 -0.02
CA GLY A 159 3.27 -15.64 -0.17
C GLY A 159 3.81 -15.76 -1.60
N SER A 160 4.86 -16.56 -1.76
CA SER A 160 5.28 -17.03 -3.07
C SER A 160 4.16 -17.85 -3.70
N VAL A 161 3.81 -17.50 -4.94
CA VAL A 161 2.87 -18.29 -5.72
C VAL A 161 3.61 -19.54 -6.18
N GLN A 162 3.20 -20.72 -5.72
CA GLN A 162 3.78 -21.98 -6.21
C GLN A 162 3.51 -22.09 -7.72
N SER A 163 4.56 -22.39 -8.50
CA SER A 163 4.56 -22.42 -9.97
C SER A 163 3.51 -23.34 -10.60
N LEU A 164 2.87 -24.21 -9.82
CA LEU A 164 1.78 -25.09 -10.22
C LEU A 164 0.47 -24.37 -10.61
N SER A 165 0.33 -23.08 -10.31
CA SER A 165 -0.85 -22.29 -10.67
C SER A 165 -0.79 -21.64 -12.06
N LEU A 166 0.34 -21.78 -12.78
CA LEU A 166 0.54 -21.20 -14.12
C LEU A 166 0.27 -22.19 -15.28
N ILE A 167 -0.15 -23.43 -15.01
CA ILE A 167 -0.25 -24.51 -16.03
C ILE A 167 -1.71 -24.74 -16.51
N HIS A 168 -2.67 -23.86 -16.20
CA HIS A 168 -4.05 -24.03 -16.69
C HIS A 168 -4.63 -22.73 -17.27
N ILE A 169 -3.99 -22.21 -18.32
CA ILE A 169 -4.63 -21.33 -19.31
C ILE A 169 -4.41 -21.96 -20.68
#